data_AF-A0A6I0D212-F1
#
_entry.id   AF-A0A6I0D212-F1
#
_cell.length_a   1.000
_cell.length_b   1.000
_cell.length_c   1.000
_cell.angle_alpha   90.00
_cell.angle_beta   90.00
_cell.angle_gamma   90.00
#
_symmetry.space_group_name_H-M   'P 1'
#
loop_
_entity.id
_entity.type
_entity.pdbx_description
1 polymer ?
#
loop_
_entity_poly.entity_id
_entity_poly.type
_entity_poly.pdbx_seq_one_letter_code
_entity_poly.pdbx_strand_id
1 'polypeptide(L)'
;MSIVTMLAQHADVTMQSIHMAGSMISDAALHGKHAAEHAGNDLLQLAQATTTAPADVGSGGITVDQFKERLQNVQQEEQLGWLASIGKHFIGVFQKGGEVFAGFVTGIIPTLVVLMTAFYAVTELVGEKRVHGIARSAGRIALTRYTVLPVLSVFFLTNPMAYTFGSFLDEKYKPAFYDAAVSYVHPPLGLFPHINPGEYFVWGGVLVALLELEKKGAVPTGYHINVAIWYAIVGLVVILLKGMLTERITAIMARRQGIEL
;
A
#
# COMPACT_ATOMS: atom_id res chain seq x y z
N MET A 1 14.39 41.94 -10.24
CA MET A 1 12.97 41.56 -10.43
C MET A 1 12.44 41.12 -9.07
N SER A 2 11.31 41.67 -8.63
CA SER A 2 10.78 41.42 -7.29
C SER A 2 10.11 40.04 -7.20
N ILE A 3 10.16 39.40 -6.02
CA ILE A 3 9.50 38.11 -5.71
C ILE A 3 8.00 38.15 -6.03
N VAL A 4 7.39 39.34 -5.99
CA VAL A 4 5.99 39.59 -6.38
C VAL A 4 5.74 39.34 -7.88
N THR A 5 6.73 39.60 -8.74
CA THR A 5 6.60 39.43 -10.21
C THR A 5 6.70 37.94 -10.61
N MET A 6 7.48 37.14 -9.88
CA MET A 6 7.54 35.68 -10.08
C MET A 6 6.28 34.96 -9.60
N LEU A 7 5.68 35.40 -8.48
CA LEU A 7 4.43 34.84 -7.98
C LEU A 7 3.24 35.14 -8.89
N ALA A 8 3.23 36.31 -9.55
CA ALA A 8 2.20 36.66 -10.54
C ALA A 8 2.27 35.78 -11.80
N GLN A 9 3.46 35.50 -12.32
CA GLN A 9 3.63 34.60 -13.47
C GLN A 9 3.25 33.14 -13.17
N HIS A 10 3.46 32.67 -11.93
CA HIS A 10 3.02 31.33 -11.52
C HIS A 10 1.50 31.25 -11.27
N ALA A 11 0.85 32.34 -10.85
CA ALA A 11 -0.60 32.38 -10.68
C ALA A 11 -1.33 32.33 -12.04
N ASP A 12 -0.83 33.03 -13.07
CA ASP A 12 -1.44 33.05 -14.41
C ASP A 12 -1.32 31.69 -15.13
N VAL A 13 -0.18 31.00 -15.01
CA VAL A 13 0.01 29.64 -15.60
C VAL A 13 -0.88 28.59 -14.92
N THR A 14 -1.11 28.76 -13.60
CA THR A 14 -2.00 27.87 -12.83
C THR A 14 -3.48 28.15 -13.14
N MET A 15 -3.86 29.42 -13.35
CA MET A 15 -5.21 29.79 -13.79
C MET A 15 -5.51 29.31 -15.22
N GLN A 16 -4.56 29.42 -16.16
CA GLN A 16 -4.73 28.92 -17.53
C GLN A 16 -4.88 27.40 -17.59
N SER A 17 -4.11 26.65 -16.81
CA SER A 17 -4.20 25.18 -16.76
C SER A 17 -5.49 24.68 -16.12
N ILE A 18 -6.02 25.40 -15.10
CA ILE A 18 -7.33 25.10 -14.51
C ILE A 18 -8.48 25.42 -15.47
N HIS A 19 -8.39 26.53 -16.22
CA HIS A 19 -9.40 26.86 -17.23
C HIS A 19 -9.44 25.86 -18.39
N MET A 20 -8.28 25.37 -18.84
CA MET A 20 -8.20 24.32 -19.89
C MET A 20 -8.69 22.95 -19.39
N ALA A 21 -8.40 22.57 -18.14
CA ALA A 21 -8.91 21.33 -17.57
C ALA A 21 -10.44 21.40 -17.35
N GLY A 22 -10.96 22.55 -16.92
CA GLY A 22 -12.40 22.79 -16.76
C GLY A 22 -13.15 22.80 -18.10
N SER A 23 -12.59 23.40 -19.14
CA SER A 23 -13.20 23.38 -20.49
C SER A 23 -13.19 21.97 -21.09
N MET A 24 -12.12 21.18 -20.91
CA MET A 24 -12.06 19.81 -21.43
C MET A 24 -13.00 18.84 -20.70
N ILE A 25 -13.20 19.01 -19.39
CA ILE A 25 -14.19 18.22 -18.63
C ILE A 25 -15.62 18.63 -19.01
N SER A 26 -15.86 19.92 -19.23
CA SER A 26 -17.16 20.42 -19.68
C SER A 26 -17.50 19.96 -21.10
N ASP A 27 -16.53 19.94 -22.03
CA ASP A 27 -16.72 19.44 -23.40
C ASP A 27 -16.93 17.93 -23.42
N ALA A 28 -16.18 17.16 -22.63
CA ALA A 28 -16.38 15.72 -22.52
C ALA A 28 -17.74 15.36 -21.91
N ALA A 29 -18.21 16.15 -20.92
CA ALA A 29 -19.54 15.99 -20.34
C ALA A 29 -20.66 16.41 -21.31
N LEU A 30 -20.50 17.50 -22.06
CA LEU A 30 -21.47 17.96 -23.07
C LEU A 30 -21.55 16.98 -24.24
N HIS A 31 -20.41 16.50 -24.76
CA HIS A 31 -20.38 15.47 -25.80
C HIS A 31 -20.91 14.12 -25.30
N GLY A 32 -20.61 13.72 -24.06
CA GLY A 32 -21.18 12.52 -23.45
C GLY A 32 -22.69 12.62 -23.26
N LYS A 33 -23.21 13.81 -22.93
CA LYS A 33 -24.63 14.06 -22.78
C LYS A 33 -25.36 14.11 -24.13
N HIS A 34 -24.78 14.72 -25.15
CA HIS A 34 -25.32 14.70 -26.52
C HIS A 34 -25.28 13.30 -27.15
N ALA A 35 -24.24 12.51 -26.88
CA ALA A 35 -24.17 11.11 -27.30
C ALA A 35 -25.21 10.25 -26.58
N ALA A 36 -25.43 10.48 -25.29
CA ALA A 36 -26.47 9.79 -24.52
C ALA A 36 -27.91 10.21 -24.91
N GLU A 37 -28.13 11.48 -25.24
CA GLU A 37 -29.43 11.97 -25.74
C GLU A 37 -29.71 11.46 -27.16
N HIS A 38 -28.71 11.33 -28.03
CA HIS A 38 -28.86 10.70 -29.35
C HIS A 38 -29.10 9.19 -29.23
N ALA A 39 -28.34 8.49 -28.39
CA ALA A 39 -28.56 7.06 -28.14
C ALA A 39 -29.94 6.81 -27.51
N GLY A 40 -30.40 7.69 -26.62
CA GLY A 40 -31.73 7.63 -26.01
C GLY A 40 -32.86 7.89 -27.01
N ASN A 41 -32.70 8.86 -27.91
CA ASN A 41 -33.67 9.16 -28.96
C ASN A 41 -33.75 8.06 -30.02
N ASP A 42 -32.62 7.45 -30.38
CA ASP A 42 -32.59 6.30 -31.30
C ASP A 42 -33.24 5.07 -30.65
N LEU A 43 -32.99 4.81 -29.36
CA LEU A 43 -33.67 3.74 -28.61
C LEU A 43 -35.17 4.00 -28.44
N LEU A 44 -35.57 5.26 -28.25
CA LEU A 44 -36.99 5.67 -28.22
C LEU A 44 -37.63 5.54 -29.60
N GLN A 45 -36.91 5.83 -30.68
CA GLN A 45 -37.39 5.67 -32.05
C GLN A 45 -37.51 4.19 -32.44
N LEU A 46 -36.59 3.33 -31.97
CA LEU A 46 -36.66 1.87 -32.07
C LEU A 46 -37.78 1.27 -31.21
N ALA A 47 -38.00 1.78 -30.00
CA ALA A 47 -39.10 1.35 -29.13
C ALA A 47 -40.47 1.79 -29.68
N GLN A 48 -40.58 3.01 -30.19
CA GLN A 48 -41.81 3.54 -30.80
C GLN A 48 -42.14 2.85 -32.13
N ALA A 49 -41.13 2.48 -32.93
CA ALA A 49 -41.31 1.65 -34.12
C ALA A 49 -41.87 0.24 -33.81
N THR A 50 -41.76 -0.21 -32.56
CA THR A 50 -42.25 -1.52 -32.10
C THR A 50 -43.69 -1.46 -31.54
N THR A 51 -44.21 -0.26 -31.20
CA THR A 51 -45.51 -0.12 -30.49
C THR A 51 -46.66 0.44 -31.31
N THR A 52 -46.45 0.90 -32.55
CA THR A 52 -47.50 1.53 -33.38
C THR A 52 -47.80 0.78 -34.69
N ALA A 53 -47.91 -0.54 -34.65
CA ALA A 53 -48.46 -1.31 -35.78
C ALA A 53 -49.66 -2.17 -35.32
N PRO A 54 -50.90 -1.81 -35.69
CA PRO A 54 -52.01 -2.76 -35.74
C PRO A 54 -51.76 -3.77 -36.86
N ALA A 55 -52.30 -4.96 -36.69
CA ALA A 55 -52.30 -6.02 -37.68
C ALA A 55 -53.08 -5.59 -38.95
N ASP A 56 -52.40 -5.13 -40.01
CA ASP A 56 -52.67 -5.54 -41.39
C ASP A 56 -51.69 -4.93 -42.42
N VAL A 57 -51.44 -5.71 -43.49
CA VAL A 57 -50.92 -5.37 -44.82
C VAL A 57 -49.76 -4.35 -44.96
N GLY A 58 -48.54 -4.89 -45.15
CA GLY A 58 -47.57 -4.44 -46.17
C GLY A 58 -47.10 -2.98 -46.15
N SER A 59 -46.10 -2.64 -45.32
CA SER A 59 -44.95 -1.80 -45.70
C SER A 59 -44.01 -1.53 -44.50
N GLY A 60 -42.70 -1.77 -44.70
CA GLY A 60 -41.64 -1.05 -43.97
C GLY A 60 -41.13 -1.58 -42.63
N GLY A 61 -41.59 -2.71 -42.11
CA GLY A 61 -41.02 -3.31 -40.89
C GLY A 61 -39.66 -3.96 -41.16
N ILE A 62 -38.60 -3.48 -40.49
CA ILE A 62 -37.27 -4.10 -40.53
C ILE A 62 -37.42 -5.56 -40.06
N THR A 63 -37.15 -6.51 -40.96
CA THR A 63 -37.19 -7.93 -40.65
C THR A 63 -36.04 -8.29 -39.72
N VAL A 64 -36.23 -9.31 -38.88
CA VAL A 64 -35.22 -9.78 -37.90
C VAL A 64 -33.86 -10.04 -38.55
N ASP A 65 -33.87 -10.47 -39.81
CA ASP A 65 -32.66 -10.71 -40.59
C ASP A 65 -31.96 -9.40 -41.01
N GLN A 66 -32.71 -8.35 -41.39
CA GLN A 66 -32.15 -7.02 -41.66
C GLN A 66 -31.62 -6.33 -40.39
N PHE A 67 -32.25 -6.59 -39.23
CA PHE A 67 -31.73 -6.13 -37.94
C PHE A 67 -30.43 -6.86 -37.56
N LYS A 68 -30.36 -8.16 -37.83
CA LYS A 68 -29.16 -8.99 -37.63
C LYS A 68 -28.00 -8.57 -38.55
N GLU A 69 -28.31 -8.22 -39.80
CA GLU A 69 -27.33 -7.74 -40.79
C GLU A 69 -26.84 -6.32 -40.46
N ARG A 70 -27.71 -5.46 -39.89
CA ARG A 70 -27.30 -4.14 -39.38
C ARG A 70 -26.50 -4.25 -38.08
N LEU A 71 -26.81 -5.19 -37.19
CA LEU A 71 -25.99 -5.49 -36.01
C LEU A 71 -24.61 -6.02 -36.37
N GLN A 72 -24.48 -6.78 -37.46
CA GLN A 72 -23.18 -7.24 -37.97
C GLN A 72 -22.37 -6.12 -38.63
N ASN A 73 -23.02 -5.08 -39.15
CA ASN A 73 -22.40 -3.90 -39.77
C ASN A 73 -22.27 -2.70 -38.83
N VAL A 74 -22.76 -2.77 -37.57
CA VAL A 74 -22.33 -1.84 -36.52
C VAL A 74 -20.91 -2.21 -36.17
N GLN A 75 -20.00 -1.62 -36.92
CA GLN A 75 -18.58 -1.49 -36.65
C GLN A 75 -18.40 -1.39 -35.13
N GLN A 76 -17.91 -2.47 -34.55
CA GLN A 76 -17.50 -2.58 -33.15
C GLN A 76 -16.71 -1.31 -32.81
N GLU A 77 -17.31 -0.38 -32.07
CA GLU A 77 -16.71 0.92 -31.82
C GLU A 77 -15.31 0.72 -31.24
N GLU A 78 -14.31 1.02 -32.06
CA GLU A 78 -12.90 1.03 -31.69
C GLU A 78 -12.67 1.96 -30.47
N GLN A 79 -13.59 2.92 -30.27
CA GLN A 79 -13.67 3.82 -29.11
C GLN A 79 -14.12 3.15 -27.79
N LEU A 80 -15.03 2.17 -27.85
CA LEU A 80 -15.35 1.31 -26.70
C LEU A 80 -14.26 0.26 -26.47
N GLY A 81 -13.50 -0.10 -27.50
CA GLY A 81 -12.40 -1.07 -27.42
C GLY A 81 -11.28 -0.65 -26.47
N TRP A 82 -10.80 0.59 -26.57
CA TRP A 82 -9.74 1.09 -25.69
C TRP A 82 -10.24 1.36 -24.27
N LEU A 83 -11.45 1.90 -24.10
CA LEU A 83 -12.08 2.10 -22.78
C LEU A 83 -12.37 0.77 -22.08
N ALA A 84 -12.91 -0.21 -22.80
CA ALA A 84 -13.13 -1.55 -22.28
C ALA A 84 -11.79 -2.28 -22.01
N SER A 85 -10.76 -2.03 -22.81
CA SER A 85 -9.41 -2.55 -22.55
C SER A 85 -8.82 -1.95 -21.27
N ILE A 86 -8.90 -0.63 -21.08
CA ILE A 86 -8.47 0.03 -19.85
C ILE A 86 -9.28 -0.51 -18.67
N GLY A 87 -10.60 -0.63 -18.79
CA GLY A 87 -11.46 -1.23 -17.76
C GLY A 87 -11.07 -2.67 -17.42
N LYS A 88 -10.75 -3.50 -18.41
CA LYS A 88 -10.25 -4.88 -18.23
C LYS A 88 -8.90 -4.91 -17.51
N HIS A 89 -7.96 -4.05 -17.89
CA HIS A 89 -6.66 -3.98 -17.21
C HIS A 89 -6.81 -3.43 -15.79
N PHE A 90 -7.66 -2.43 -15.59
CA PHE A 90 -7.98 -1.87 -14.28
C PHE A 90 -8.55 -2.94 -13.35
N ILE A 91 -9.64 -3.61 -13.74
CA ILE A 91 -10.24 -4.67 -12.91
C ILE A 91 -9.29 -5.87 -12.76
N GLY A 92 -8.49 -6.18 -13.78
CA GLY A 92 -7.48 -7.23 -13.75
C GLY A 92 -6.43 -7.01 -12.66
N VAL A 93 -6.00 -5.77 -12.41
CA VAL A 93 -5.09 -5.43 -11.30
C VAL A 93 -5.75 -5.75 -9.95
N PHE A 94 -7.03 -5.39 -9.75
CA PHE A 94 -7.74 -5.71 -8.50
C PHE A 94 -7.99 -7.20 -8.33
N GLN A 95 -8.32 -7.92 -9.40
CA GLN A 95 -8.46 -9.38 -9.37
C GLN A 95 -7.15 -10.06 -8.99
N LYS A 96 -6.03 -9.65 -9.60
CA LYS A 96 -4.69 -10.16 -9.24
C LYS A 96 -4.30 -9.79 -7.81
N GLY A 97 -4.60 -8.58 -7.35
CA GLY A 97 -4.42 -8.19 -5.95
C GLY A 97 -5.24 -9.07 -4.99
N GLY A 98 -6.49 -9.39 -5.36
CA GLY A 98 -7.37 -10.30 -4.63
C GLY A 98 -6.84 -11.72 -4.55
N GLU A 99 -6.30 -12.27 -5.65
CA GLU A 99 -5.64 -13.59 -5.67
C GLU A 99 -4.44 -13.64 -4.72
N VAL A 100 -3.60 -12.60 -4.72
CA VAL A 100 -2.44 -12.49 -3.82
C VAL A 100 -2.88 -12.41 -2.36
N PHE A 101 -3.89 -11.58 -2.06
CA PHE A 101 -4.43 -11.46 -0.71
C PHE A 101 -5.04 -12.78 -0.22
N ALA A 102 -5.82 -13.47 -1.06
CA ALA A 102 -6.36 -14.79 -0.74
C ALA A 102 -5.23 -15.82 -0.48
N GLY A 103 -4.13 -15.72 -1.24
CA GLY A 103 -2.90 -16.49 -0.99
C GLY A 103 -2.28 -16.22 0.38
N PHE A 104 -2.28 -14.98 0.86
CA PHE A 104 -1.83 -14.67 2.23
C PHE A 104 -2.78 -15.21 3.30
N VAL A 105 -4.09 -15.09 3.10
CA VAL A 105 -5.12 -15.57 4.04
C VAL A 105 -5.10 -17.09 4.17
N THR A 106 -4.85 -17.82 3.08
CA THR A 106 -4.77 -19.28 3.08
C THR A 106 -3.37 -19.82 3.39
N GLY A 107 -2.33 -19.01 3.16
CA GLY A 107 -0.93 -19.41 3.34
C GLY A 107 -0.35 -18.96 4.68
N ILE A 108 0.29 -17.79 4.67
CA ILE A 108 1.15 -17.38 5.78
C ILE A 108 0.38 -16.86 7.00
N ILE A 109 -0.79 -16.23 6.81
CA ILE A 109 -1.55 -15.61 7.90
C ILE A 109 -1.92 -16.61 9.01
N PRO A 110 -2.50 -17.80 8.73
CA PRO A 110 -2.79 -18.78 9.77
C PRO A 110 -1.55 -19.21 10.55
N THR A 111 -0.43 -19.43 9.84
CA THR A 111 0.86 -19.78 10.45
C THR A 111 1.33 -18.69 11.40
N LEU A 112 1.18 -17.42 11.00
CA LEU A 112 1.52 -16.28 11.84
C LEU A 112 0.65 -16.19 13.09
N VAL A 113 -0.66 -16.40 12.97
CA VAL A 113 -1.57 -16.37 14.12
C VAL A 113 -1.18 -17.42 15.16
N VAL A 114 -0.95 -18.67 14.73
CA VAL A 114 -0.51 -19.75 15.63
C VAL A 114 0.84 -19.44 16.27
N LEU A 115 1.78 -18.92 15.47
CA LEU A 115 3.11 -18.53 15.95
C LEU A 115 3.01 -17.41 16.98
N MET A 116 2.18 -16.38 16.75
CA MET A 116 1.91 -15.31 17.72
C MET A 116 1.31 -15.85 19.01
N THR A 117 0.32 -16.74 18.93
CA THR A 117 -0.30 -17.35 20.12
C THR A 117 0.73 -18.14 20.93
N ALA A 118 1.54 -18.97 20.27
CA ALA A 118 2.62 -19.73 20.93
C ALA A 118 3.64 -18.78 21.57
N PHE A 119 3.97 -17.68 20.89
CA PHE A 119 4.91 -16.70 21.39
C PHE A 119 4.41 -15.98 22.64
N TYR A 120 3.16 -15.49 22.60
CA TYR A 120 2.55 -14.83 23.75
C TYR A 120 2.51 -15.77 24.96
N ALA A 121 2.17 -17.05 24.76
CA ALA A 121 2.22 -18.05 25.81
C ALA A 121 3.64 -18.23 26.40
N VAL A 122 4.69 -18.25 25.56
CA VAL A 122 6.08 -18.32 26.03
C VAL A 122 6.48 -17.07 26.81
N THR A 123 6.12 -15.88 26.33
CA THR A 123 6.47 -14.63 27.04
C THR A 123 5.81 -14.54 28.41
N GLU A 124 4.55 -14.97 28.51
CA GLU A 124 3.80 -14.99 29.76
C GLU A 124 4.37 -16.05 30.72
N LEU A 125 4.87 -17.17 30.19
CA LEU A 125 5.57 -18.20 30.96
C LEU A 125 6.95 -17.74 31.47
N VAL A 126 7.70 -16.97 30.66
CA VAL A 126 9.03 -16.44 31.05
C VAL A 126 8.92 -15.41 32.18
N GLY A 127 7.81 -14.65 32.21
CA GLY A 127 7.45 -13.73 33.28
C GLY A 127 8.23 -12.40 33.23
N GLU A 128 7.51 -11.30 33.49
CA GLU A 128 8.02 -9.92 33.47
C GLU A 128 9.29 -9.72 34.32
N LYS A 129 9.39 -10.43 35.45
CA LYS A 129 10.50 -10.27 36.41
C LYS A 129 11.88 -10.63 35.84
N ARG A 130 11.98 -11.65 34.99
CA ARG A 130 13.28 -12.01 34.35
C ARG A 130 13.65 -11.02 33.25
N VAL A 131 12.64 -10.51 32.55
CA VAL A 131 12.77 -9.51 31.51
C VAL A 131 13.26 -8.17 32.08
N HIS A 132 12.74 -7.74 33.23
CA HIS A 132 13.19 -6.52 33.91
C HIS A 132 14.68 -6.54 34.30
N GLY A 133 15.19 -7.70 34.72
CA GLY A 133 16.61 -7.86 35.07
C GLY A 133 17.54 -7.68 33.86
N ILE A 134 17.15 -8.24 32.71
CA ILE A 134 17.92 -8.15 31.46
C ILE A 134 17.85 -6.72 30.89
N ALA A 135 16.68 -6.08 30.90
CA ALA A 135 16.50 -4.71 30.41
C ALA A 135 17.35 -3.69 31.18
N ARG A 136 17.38 -3.78 32.51
CA ARG A 136 18.19 -2.89 33.36
C ARG A 136 19.70 -3.10 33.17
N SER A 137 20.14 -4.32 32.83
CA SER A 137 21.54 -4.60 32.50
C SER A 137 21.91 -4.17 31.08
N ALA A 138 21.02 -4.39 30.11
CA ALA A 138 21.21 -4.02 28.70
C ALA A 138 21.18 -2.51 28.46
N GLY A 139 20.56 -1.73 29.36
CA GLY A 139 20.56 -0.28 29.32
C GLY A 139 21.91 0.39 29.62
N ARG A 140 22.95 -0.32 30.06
CA ARG A 140 24.23 0.30 30.48
C ARG A 140 25.14 0.73 29.33
N ILE A 141 25.13 0.03 28.18
CA ILE A 141 26.01 0.30 27.05
C ILE A 141 25.15 0.78 25.86
N ALA A 142 25.59 1.84 25.17
CA ALA A 142 24.84 2.39 24.03
C ALA A 142 24.57 1.34 22.93
N LEU A 143 25.55 0.46 22.68
CA LEU A 143 25.39 -0.65 21.75
C LEU A 143 24.28 -1.60 22.21
N THR A 144 24.32 -2.11 23.43
CA THR A 144 23.29 -3.03 23.93
C THR A 144 21.91 -2.37 24.03
N ARG A 145 21.86 -1.06 24.30
CA ARG A 145 20.61 -0.30 24.43
C ARG A 145 19.91 -0.06 23.10
N TYR A 146 20.64 0.12 22.00
CA TYR A 146 20.06 0.47 20.69
C TYR A 146 20.16 -0.62 19.63
N THR A 147 20.82 -1.74 19.92
CA THR A 147 20.78 -2.93 19.06
C THR A 147 20.17 -4.13 19.78
N VAL A 148 20.84 -4.65 20.80
CA VAL A 148 20.43 -5.89 21.46
C VAL A 148 19.04 -5.77 22.07
N LEU A 149 18.78 -4.69 22.82
CA LEU A 149 17.50 -4.51 23.49
C LEU A 149 16.35 -4.33 22.48
N PRO A 150 16.44 -3.47 21.43
CA PRO A 150 15.44 -3.43 20.36
C PRO A 150 15.24 -4.77 19.66
N VAL A 151 16.32 -5.48 19.29
CA VAL A 151 16.23 -6.79 18.62
C VAL A 151 15.45 -7.78 19.48
N LEU A 152 15.78 -7.88 20.77
CA LEU A 152 15.06 -8.76 21.70
C LEU A 152 13.61 -8.30 21.88
N SER A 153 13.37 -7.00 22.07
CA SER A 153 12.00 -6.49 22.26
C SER A 153 11.13 -6.76 21.04
N VAL A 154 11.68 -6.57 19.84
CA VAL A 154 10.99 -6.73 18.57
C VAL A 154 10.77 -8.21 18.25
N PHE A 155 11.79 -9.05 18.44
CA PHE A 155 11.68 -10.49 18.24
C PHE A 155 10.69 -11.12 19.22
N PHE A 156 10.73 -10.70 20.49
CA PHE A 156 9.91 -11.31 21.52
C PHE A 156 8.52 -10.68 21.69
N LEU A 157 8.41 -9.38 21.84
CA LEU A 157 7.09 -8.78 22.09
C LEU A 157 6.35 -8.41 20.81
N THR A 158 7.00 -8.35 19.65
CA THR A 158 6.36 -7.97 18.37
C THR A 158 5.79 -6.53 18.39
N ASN A 159 5.41 -5.98 17.25
CA ASN A 159 4.74 -4.68 17.18
C ASN A 159 3.26 -4.83 17.65
N PRO A 160 2.69 -3.95 18.50
CA PRO A 160 3.28 -2.77 19.17
C PRO A 160 3.86 -3.04 20.58
N MET A 161 3.74 -4.26 21.10
CA MET A 161 4.12 -4.56 22.47
C MET A 161 5.64 -4.42 22.73
N ALA A 162 6.49 -4.50 21.70
CA ALA A 162 7.93 -4.24 21.77
C ALA A 162 8.28 -2.88 22.39
N TYR A 163 7.43 -1.87 22.25
CA TYR A 163 7.68 -0.54 22.80
C TYR A 163 7.58 -0.50 24.32
N THR A 164 6.88 -1.46 24.94
CA THR A 164 6.72 -1.53 26.40
C THR A 164 8.05 -1.73 27.13
N PHE A 165 9.06 -2.33 26.50
CA PHE A 165 10.42 -2.42 27.05
C PHE A 165 11.05 -1.06 27.31
N GLY A 166 10.64 -0.03 26.56
CA GLY A 166 11.12 1.34 26.76
C GLY A 166 10.74 1.91 28.13
N SER A 167 9.69 1.38 28.77
CA SER A 167 9.29 1.80 30.12
C SER A 167 10.35 1.51 31.18
N PHE A 168 11.24 0.55 30.95
CA PHE A 168 12.31 0.16 31.89
C PHE A 168 13.61 0.96 31.74
N LEU A 169 13.70 1.82 30.73
CA LEU A 169 14.84 2.70 30.51
C LEU A 169 14.65 4.04 31.22
N ASP A 170 15.76 4.70 31.57
CA ASP A 170 15.73 6.09 32.04
C ASP A 170 15.04 6.99 30.99
N GLU A 171 14.35 8.05 31.43
CA GLU A 171 13.53 8.91 30.56
C GLU A 171 14.33 9.45 29.36
N LYS A 172 15.57 9.89 29.60
CA LYS A 172 16.53 10.32 28.57
C LYS A 172 16.78 9.33 27.42
N TYR A 173 16.53 8.03 27.62
CA TYR A 173 16.81 6.99 26.62
C TYR A 173 15.56 6.43 25.94
N LYS A 174 14.36 6.72 26.46
CA LYS A 174 13.11 6.20 25.90
C LYS A 174 12.87 6.63 24.45
N PRO A 175 13.10 7.90 24.05
CA PRO A 175 12.90 8.32 22.66
C PRO A 175 13.82 7.58 21.68
N ALA A 176 15.09 7.42 22.05
CA ALA A 176 16.10 6.73 21.24
C ALA A 176 15.82 5.23 21.13
N PHE A 177 15.35 4.59 22.22
CA PHE A 177 14.91 3.20 22.18
C PHE A 177 13.68 3.02 21.29
N TYR A 178 12.68 3.89 21.42
CA TYR A 178 11.47 3.83 20.60
C TYR A 178 11.81 3.94 19.11
N ASP A 179 12.65 4.92 18.73
CA ASP A 179 13.10 5.12 17.35
C ASP A 179 13.86 3.90 16.80
N ALA A 180 14.73 3.28 17.61
CA ALA A 180 15.42 2.06 17.24
C ALA A 180 14.45 0.86 17.07
N ALA A 181 13.54 0.66 18.02
CA ALA A 181 12.57 -0.45 17.99
C ALA A 181 11.60 -0.33 16.81
N VAL A 182 10.95 0.82 16.62
CA VAL A 182 10.01 1.04 15.50
C VAL A 182 10.69 0.94 14.14
N SER A 183 11.97 1.35 14.05
CA SER A 183 12.74 1.18 12.83
C SER A 183 13.09 -0.30 12.57
N TYR A 184 13.22 -1.11 13.62
CA TYR A 184 13.63 -2.52 13.50
C TYR A 184 12.47 -3.51 13.33
N VAL A 185 11.20 -3.12 13.49
CA VAL A 185 10.08 -4.06 13.25
C VAL A 185 9.87 -4.42 11.77
N HIS A 186 10.53 -3.73 10.84
CA HIS A 186 10.40 -3.94 9.40
C HIS A 186 11.55 -4.73 8.76
N PRO A 187 12.84 -4.41 9.03
CA PRO A 187 13.99 -5.11 8.45
C PRO A 187 14.00 -6.65 8.59
N PRO A 188 13.64 -7.24 9.74
CA PRO A 188 13.65 -8.69 9.91
C PRO A 188 12.37 -9.37 9.40
N LEU A 189 11.38 -8.64 8.84
CA LEU A 189 10.10 -9.22 8.42
C LEU A 189 10.23 -10.34 7.40
N GLY A 190 11.25 -10.28 6.55
CA GLY A 190 11.51 -11.33 5.57
C GLY A 190 12.03 -12.64 6.15
N LEU A 191 12.53 -12.61 7.38
CA LEU A 191 13.01 -13.79 8.10
C LEU A 191 12.01 -14.22 9.18
N PHE A 192 11.42 -13.25 9.87
CA PHE A 192 10.61 -13.45 11.06
C PHE A 192 9.29 -12.69 10.93
N PRO A 193 8.32 -13.24 10.21
CA PRO A 193 7.10 -12.51 9.86
C PRO A 193 6.15 -12.30 11.06
N HIS A 194 6.36 -13.02 12.18
CA HIS A 194 5.60 -12.84 13.43
C HIS A 194 5.91 -11.54 14.16
N ILE A 195 7.04 -10.89 13.84
CA ILE A 195 7.51 -9.69 14.53
C ILE A 195 6.59 -8.49 14.27
N ASN A 196 6.04 -8.39 13.05
CA ASN A 196 5.13 -7.31 12.67
C ASN A 196 4.10 -7.83 11.66
N PRO A 197 3.20 -8.71 12.12
CA PRO A 197 2.29 -9.44 11.24
C PRO A 197 1.25 -8.51 10.61
N GLY A 198 0.88 -7.43 11.31
CA GLY A 198 -0.04 -6.41 10.81
C GLY A 198 0.47 -5.67 9.58
N GLU A 199 1.79 -5.55 9.42
CA GLU A 199 2.44 -4.86 8.30
C GLU A 199 3.21 -5.83 7.38
N TYR A 200 3.04 -7.14 7.58
CA TYR A 200 3.76 -8.15 6.78
C TYR A 200 3.47 -8.00 5.28
N PHE A 201 2.29 -7.50 4.90
CA PHE A 201 1.93 -7.27 3.50
C PHE A 201 2.94 -6.41 2.73
N VAL A 202 3.66 -5.50 3.41
CA VAL A 202 4.71 -4.67 2.80
C VAL A 202 5.85 -5.55 2.30
N TRP A 203 6.35 -6.46 3.15
CA TRP A 203 7.36 -7.43 2.75
C TRP A 203 6.81 -8.52 1.84
N GLY A 204 5.59 -9.01 2.11
CA GLY A 204 4.92 -10.03 1.32
C GLY A 204 4.77 -9.62 -0.14
N GLY A 205 4.47 -8.34 -0.42
CA GLY A 205 4.46 -7.80 -1.78
C GLY A 205 5.83 -7.88 -2.46
N VAL A 206 6.90 -7.51 -1.75
CA VAL A 206 8.29 -7.63 -2.24
C VAL A 206 8.64 -9.08 -2.49
N LEU A 207 8.27 -10.00 -1.59
CA LEU A 207 8.52 -11.44 -1.73
C LEU A 207 7.86 -12.01 -2.99
N VAL A 208 6.59 -11.69 -3.26
CA VAL A 208 5.90 -12.13 -4.48
C VAL A 208 6.62 -11.63 -5.73
N ALA A 209 7.07 -10.37 -5.74
CA ALA A 209 7.82 -9.81 -6.85
C ALA A 209 9.18 -10.50 -7.05
N LEU A 210 9.92 -10.78 -5.98
CA LEU A 210 11.20 -11.48 -6.04
C LEU A 210 11.04 -12.92 -6.53
N LEU A 211 10.03 -13.65 -6.04
CA LEU A 211 9.74 -15.01 -6.51
C LEU A 211 9.36 -15.04 -7.99
N GLU A 212 8.66 -14.03 -8.49
CA GLU A 212 8.34 -13.91 -9.91
C GLU A 212 9.59 -13.65 -10.76
N LEU A 213 10.52 -12.82 -10.28
CA LEU A 213 11.81 -12.59 -10.95
C LEU A 213 12.69 -13.85 -10.96
N GLU A 214 12.67 -14.64 -9.88
CA GLU A 214 13.36 -15.93 -9.79
C GLU A 214 12.80 -16.94 -10.80
N LYS A 215 11.46 -17.05 -10.89
CA LYS A 215 10.81 -17.92 -11.88
C LYS A 215 11.16 -17.55 -13.32
N LYS A 216 11.31 -16.25 -13.59
CA LYS A 216 11.73 -15.72 -14.91
C LYS A 216 13.22 -15.89 -15.19
N GLY A 217 14.01 -16.34 -14.21
CA GLY A 217 15.46 -16.44 -14.33
C GLY A 217 16.19 -15.10 -14.42
N ALA A 218 15.51 -13.98 -14.09
CA ALA A 218 16.10 -12.65 -14.10
C ALA A 218 17.05 -12.42 -12.91
N VAL A 219 16.84 -13.17 -11.82
CA VAL A 219 17.70 -13.17 -10.63
C VAL A 219 18.02 -14.62 -10.21
N PRO A 220 19.14 -14.86 -9.51
CA PRO A 220 19.51 -16.20 -9.05
C PRO A 220 18.45 -16.84 -8.13
N THR A 221 18.36 -18.16 -8.12
CA THR A 221 17.49 -18.90 -7.19
C THR A 221 17.85 -18.58 -5.74
N GLY A 222 16.83 -18.29 -4.91
CA GLY A 222 17.04 -17.94 -3.50
C GLY A 222 17.50 -16.50 -3.26
N TYR A 223 17.45 -15.64 -4.29
CA TYR A 223 17.75 -14.22 -4.14
C TYR A 223 16.84 -13.54 -3.10
N HIS A 224 15.56 -13.93 -2.99
CA HIS A 224 14.66 -13.44 -1.95
C HIS A 224 15.18 -13.65 -0.52
N ILE A 225 15.87 -14.77 -0.27
CA ILE A 225 16.48 -15.07 1.03
C ILE A 225 17.68 -14.15 1.29
N ASN A 226 18.52 -13.95 0.28
CA ASN A 226 19.67 -13.05 0.38
C ASN A 226 19.22 -11.61 0.68
N VAL A 227 18.18 -11.13 0.00
CA VAL A 227 17.61 -9.80 0.25
C VAL A 227 17.03 -9.73 1.68
N ALA A 228 16.33 -10.75 2.15
CA ALA A 228 15.80 -10.78 3.52
C ALA A 228 16.91 -10.70 4.58
N ILE A 229 18.00 -11.46 4.38
CA ILE A 229 19.17 -11.46 5.29
C ILE A 229 19.84 -10.09 5.29
N TRP A 230 20.13 -9.53 4.11
CA TRP A 230 20.78 -8.23 4.00
C TRP A 230 19.90 -7.11 4.55
N TYR A 231 18.60 -7.18 4.32
CA TYR A 231 17.67 -6.20 4.88
C TYR A 231 17.70 -6.21 6.41
N ALA A 232 17.69 -7.40 7.03
CA ALA A 232 17.81 -7.53 8.48
C ALA A 232 19.16 -7.03 9.04
N ILE A 233 20.27 -7.30 8.36
CA ILE A 233 21.63 -6.86 8.77
C ILE A 233 21.79 -5.34 8.62
N VAL A 234 21.37 -4.78 7.48
CA VAL A 234 21.40 -3.33 7.28
C VAL A 234 20.50 -2.64 8.30
N GLY A 235 19.33 -3.21 8.58
CA GLY A 235 18.45 -2.75 9.65
C GLY A 235 19.15 -2.66 11.01
N LEU A 236 19.92 -3.68 11.38
CA LEU A 236 20.72 -3.71 12.62
C LEU A 236 21.71 -2.54 12.71
N VAL A 237 22.38 -2.23 11.61
CA VAL A 237 23.34 -1.10 11.56
C VAL A 237 22.59 0.23 11.64
N VAL A 238 21.50 0.37 10.89
CA VAL A 238 20.70 1.60 10.85
C VAL A 238 20.11 1.92 12.23
N ILE A 239 19.59 0.94 12.96
CA ILE A 239 18.98 1.19 14.27
C ILE A 239 20.00 1.63 15.32
N LEU A 240 21.25 1.14 15.22
CA LEU A 240 22.34 1.56 16.09
C LEU A 240 22.65 3.04 15.86
N LEU A 241 22.83 3.42 14.60
CA LEU A 241 23.14 4.80 14.20
C LEU A 241 21.99 5.74 14.58
N LYS A 242 20.76 5.33 14.29
CA LYS A 242 19.55 6.07 14.65
C LYS A 242 19.42 6.24 16.16
N GLY A 243 19.54 5.18 16.95
CA GLY A 243 19.46 5.27 18.41
C GLY A 243 20.50 6.22 19.00
N MET A 244 21.75 6.15 18.55
CA MET A 244 22.80 7.09 18.99
C MET A 244 22.52 8.54 18.59
N LEU A 245 22.05 8.76 17.35
CA LEU A 245 21.73 10.09 16.84
C LEU A 245 20.52 10.69 17.57
N THR A 246 19.46 9.90 17.74
CA THR A 246 18.23 10.31 18.42
C THR A 246 18.50 10.66 19.88
N GLU A 247 19.33 9.92 20.61
CA GLU A 247 19.75 10.29 21.97
C GLU A 247 20.40 11.69 22.01
N ARG A 248 21.28 11.99 21.05
CA ARG A 248 21.96 13.29 20.95
C ARG A 248 20.98 14.42 20.64
N ILE A 249 20.07 14.20 19.70
CA ILE A 249 19.05 15.19 19.31
C ILE A 249 18.13 15.46 20.49
N THR A 250 17.65 14.41 21.17
CA THR A 250 16.80 14.53 22.36
C THR A 250 17.48 15.33 23.46
N ALA A 251 18.75 15.05 23.75
CA ALA A 251 19.50 15.80 24.77
C ALA A 251 19.66 17.30 24.41
N ILE A 252 19.86 17.63 23.13
CA ILE A 252 19.95 19.03 22.67
C ILE A 252 18.58 19.72 22.81
N MET A 253 17.49 19.04 22.43
CA MET A 253 16.13 19.58 22.52
C MET A 253 15.72 19.83 23.97
N ALA A 254 15.97 18.87 24.87
CA ALA A 254 15.66 19.00 26.29
C ALA A 254 16.38 20.21 26.92
N ARG A 255 17.68 20.38 26.62
CA ARG A 255 18.44 21.56 27.07
C ARG A 255 17.88 22.88 26.55
N ARG A 256 17.44 22.92 25.28
CA ARG A 256 16.84 24.13 24.68
C ARG A 256 15.47 24.47 25.29
N GLN A 257 14.74 23.47 25.76
CA GLN A 257 13.42 23.62 26.36
C GLN A 257 13.47 23.76 27.89
N GLY A 258 14.65 23.62 28.51
CA GLY A 258 14.81 23.69 29.96
C GLY A 258 14.20 22.51 30.72
N ILE A 259 14.08 21.34 30.07
CA ILE A 259 13.49 20.12 30.64
C ILE A 259 14.63 19.19 31.07
N GLU A 260 14.58 18.68 32.32
CA GLU A 260 15.42 17.57 32.76
C GLU A 260 14.79 16.22 32.41
N LEU A 261 15.59 15.30 31.88
CA LEU A 261 15.25 13.93 31.46
C LEU A 261 16.00 12.90 32.32
#